data_AF-A0A6C0FTB1-F1
#
_entry.id   AF-A0A6C0FTB1-F1
#
_cell.length_a   1.000
_cell.length_b   1.000
_cell.length_c   1.000
_cell.angle_alpha   90.00
_cell.angle_beta   90.00
_cell.angle_gamma   90.00
#
_symmetry.space_group_name_H-M   'P 1'
#
loop_
_entity.id
_entity.type
_entity.pdbx_description
1 polymer ?
#
loop_
_entity_poly.entity_id
_entity_poly.type
_entity_poly.pdbx_seq_one_letter_code
_entity_poly.pdbx_strand_id
1 'polypeptide(L)' 'MDMRIEVTNADVAAAKRAWARAVESGESAARTQLLYDSLRRVINAQAQQMAEDFRAKRAS' A
#
# COMPACT_ATOMS: atom_id res chain seq x y z
N MET A 1 8.21 22.38 6.59
CA MET A 1 6.92 21.71 6.34
C MET A 1 7.27 20.27 6.01
N ASP A 2 7.06 19.35 6.95
CA ASP A 2 7.31 17.93 6.69
C ASP A 2 6.07 17.38 5.98
N MET A 3 6.17 17.19 4.66
CA MET A 3 5.05 16.81 3.81
C MET A 3 4.93 15.28 3.81
N ARG A 4 4.57 14.71 4.97
CA ARG A 4 4.41 13.26 5.11
C ARG A 4 3.19 12.81 4.30
N ILE A 5 3.42 11.98 3.29
CA ILE A 5 2.32 11.33 2.57
C ILE A 5 1.77 10.23 3.47
N GLU A 6 0.55 10.40 3.95
CA GLU A 6 -0.18 9.39 4.70
C GLU A 6 -0.70 8.31 3.75
N VAL A 7 -0.49 7.04 4.09
CA VAL A 7 -1.03 5.89 3.38
C VAL A 7 -2.18 5.33 4.18
N THR A 8 -3.37 5.39 3.61
CA THR A 8 -4.61 5.02 4.27
C THR A 8 -5.07 3.61 3.89
N ASN A 9 -6.07 3.11 4.62
CA ASN A 9 -6.77 1.88 4.24
C ASN A 9 -7.40 1.97 2.83
N ALA A 10 -7.80 3.18 2.40
CA ALA A 10 -8.37 3.39 1.07
C ALA A 10 -7.33 3.17 -0.04
N ASP A 11 -6.08 3.55 0.19
CA ASP A 11 -4.97 3.35 -0.74
C ASP A 11 -4.63 1.86 -0.88
N VAL A 12 -4.56 1.13 0.24
CA VAL A 12 -4.38 -0.33 0.21
C VAL A 12 -5.53 -1.00 -0.51
N ALA A 13 -6.79 -0.61 -0.24
CA ALA A 13 -7.95 -1.16 -0.90
C ALA A 13 -7.95 -0.86 -2.41
N ALA A 14 -7.53 0.34 -2.82
CA ALA A 14 -7.41 0.71 -4.23
C ALA A 14 -6.34 -0.12 -4.94
N ALA A 15 -5.15 -0.27 -4.34
CA ALA A 15 -4.08 -1.10 -4.90
C ALA A 15 -4.50 -2.58 -5.00
N LYS A 16 -5.22 -3.09 -4.00
CA LYS A 16 -5.74 -4.46 -4.00
C LYS A 16 -6.74 -4.69 -5.13
N ARG A 17 -7.69 -3.75 -5.31
CA ARG A 17 -8.66 -3.80 -6.41
C ARG A 17 -7.98 -3.74 -7.78
N ALA A 18 -6.96 -2.91 -7.93
CA ALA A 18 -6.22 -2.80 -9.19
C ALA A 18 -5.52 -4.11 -9.56
N TRP A 19 -4.83 -4.74 -8.60
CA TRP A 19 -4.20 -6.04 -8.82
C TRP A 19 -5.23 -7.15 -9.09
N ALA A 20 -6.29 -7.24 -8.28
CA ALA A 20 -7.35 -8.24 -8.47
C ALA A 20 -8.00 -8.13 -9.85
N ARG A 21 -8.31 -6.90 -10.29
CA ARG A 21 -8.88 -6.67 -11.62
C ARG A 21 -7.97 -7.16 -12.74
N ALA A 22 -6.65 -6.93 -12.64
CA ALA A 22 -5.69 -7.39 -13.65
C ALA A 22 -5.58 -8.92 -13.71
N VAL A 23 -5.71 -9.60 -12.58
CA VAL A 23 -5.80 -11.08 -12.52
C VAL A 23 -7.09 -11.55 -13.18
N GLU A 24 -8.23 -10.97 -12.81
CA GLU A 24 -9.56 -11.34 -13.31
C GLU A 24 -9.73 -11.08 -14.81
N SER A 25 -9.14 -10.01 -15.34
CA SER A 25 -9.18 -9.68 -16.77
C SER A 25 -8.17 -10.43 -17.62
N GLY A 26 -7.27 -11.22 -17.00
CA GLY A 26 -6.21 -11.92 -17.73
C GLY A 26 -5.17 -10.98 -18.35
N GLU A 27 -4.87 -9.84 -17.70
CA GLU A 27 -3.77 -8.98 -18.13
C GLU A 27 -2.42 -9.74 -18.13
N SER A 28 -1.44 -9.20 -18.85
CA SER A 28 -0.15 -9.87 -18.99
C SER A 28 0.53 -10.13 -17.65
N ALA A 29 1.31 -11.21 -17.56
CA ALA A 29 2.04 -11.58 -16.34
C ALA A 29 2.90 -10.42 -15.81
N ALA A 30 3.57 -9.68 -16.70
CA ALA A 30 4.36 -8.51 -16.32
C ALA A 30 3.52 -7.40 -15.68
N ARG A 31 2.32 -7.16 -16.22
CA ARG A 31 1.41 -6.13 -15.71
C ARG A 31 0.81 -6.52 -14.35
N THR A 32 0.40 -7.77 -14.20
CA THR A 32 -0.08 -8.33 -12.93
C THR A 32 1.01 -8.29 -11.87
N GLN A 33 2.26 -8.64 -12.20
CA GLN A 33 3.40 -8.56 -11.28
C GLN A 33 3.68 -7.13 -10.83
N LEU A 34 3.66 -6.16 -11.75
CA LEU A 34 3.87 -4.75 -11.42
C LEU A 34 2.81 -4.23 -10.42
N LEU A 35 1.54 -4.62 -10.62
CA LEU A 35 0.45 -4.23 -9.72
C LEU A 35 0.56 -4.91 -8.35
N TYR A 36 1.01 -6.17 -8.32
CA TYR A 36 1.30 -6.86 -7.06
C TYR A 36 2.43 -6.18 -6.29
N ASP A 37 3.52 -5.82 -6.96
CA ASP A 37 4.64 -5.11 -6.33
C ASP A 37 4.22 -3.74 -5.80
N SER A 38 3.33 -3.05 -6.52
CA SER A 38 2.72 -1.80 -6.08
C SER A 38 1.88 -2.00 -4.82
N LEU A 39 0.99 -2.99 -4.80
CA LEU A 39 0.20 -3.37 -3.62
C LEU A 39 1.10 -3.67 -2.41
N ARG A 40 2.16 -4.46 -2.60
CA ARG A 40 3.12 -4.80 -1.54
C ARG A 40 3.80 -3.56 -0.95
N ARG A 41 4.18 -2.59 -1.78
CA ARG A 41 4.79 -1.33 -1.32
C ARG A 41 3.82 -0.51 -0.48
N VAL A 42 2.56 -0.39 -0.90
CA VAL A 42 1.53 0.38 -0.16
C VAL A 42 1.26 -0.26 1.20
N ILE A 43 1.10 -1.58 1.28
CA ILE A 43 0.91 -2.30 2.56
C ILE A 43 2.09 -2.05 3.51
N ASN A 44 3.34 -2.16 3.00
CA ASN A 44 4.52 -1.95 3.82
C ASN A 44 4.62 -0.50 4.33
N ALA A 45 4.28 0.48 3.49
CA ALA A 45 4.26 1.88 3.89
C ALA A 45 3.23 2.14 5.01
N GLN A 46 2.02 1.56 4.89
CA GLN A 46 1.01 1.69 5.93
C GLN A 46 1.46 1.03 7.25
N ALA A 47 2.03 -0.16 7.19
CA ALA A 47 2.54 -0.85 8.37
C ALA A 47 3.65 -0.06 9.08
N GLN A 48 4.54 0.56 8.30
CA GLN A 48 5.59 1.44 8.83
C GLN A 48 5.01 2.67 9.53
N GLN A 49 3.99 3.32 8.93
CA GLN A 49 3.31 4.46 9.55
C GLN A 49 2.66 4.09 10.88
N MET A 50 1.95 2.96 10.94
CA MET A 50 1.35 2.47 12.18
C MET A 50 2.41 2.19 13.26
N ALA A 51 3.56 1.63 12.88
CA ALA A 51 4.66 1.39 13.80
C ALA A 51 5.29 2.70 14.31
N GLU A 52 5.41 3.71 13.46
CA GLU A 52 5.88 5.04 13.85
C GLU A 52 4.91 5.74 14.79
N ASP A 53 3.61 5.70 14.49
CA ASP A 53 2.56 6.28 15.33
C ASP A 53 2.53 5.62 16.71
N PHE A 54 2.72 4.29 16.76
CA PHE A 54 2.82 3.56 18.02
C PHE A 54 4.06 3.99 18.83
N ARG A 55 5.23 4.14 18.18
CA ARG A 55 6.46 4.63 18.83
C ARG A 55 6.31 6.05 19.35
N ALA A 56 5.69 6.95 18.58
CA ALA A 56 5.46 8.33 18.97
C ALA A 56 4.57 8.41 20.22
N LYS A 57 3.46 7.64 20.26
CA LYS A 57 2.57 7.57 21.42
C LYS A 57 3.23 7.03 22.70
N ARG A 58 4.28 6.22 22.57
CA ARG A 58 5.04 5.71 23.72
C ARG A 58 6.10 6.69 24.24
N ALA A 59 6.49 7.67 23.43
CA ALA A 59 7.53 8.63 23.76
C ALA A 59 6.97 9.94 24.35
N SER A 60 5.64 10.13 24.33
CA SER A 60 4.91 11.22 25.00
C SER A 60 4.44 10.81 26.38
#